data_AF-A0ABD2Y127-F1
#
_entry.id   AF-A0ABD2Y127-F1
#
_cell.length_a   1.000
_cell.length_b   1.000
_cell.length_c   1.000
_cell.angle_alpha   90.00
_cell.angle_beta   90.00
_cell.angle_gamma   90.00
#
_symmetry.space_group_name_H-M   'P 1'
#
loop_
_entity.id
_entity.type
_entity.pdbx_description
1 polymer ?
#
loop_
_entity_poly.entity_id
_entity_poly.type
_entity_poly.pdbx_seq_one_letter_code
_entity_poly.pdbx_strand_id
1 'polypeptide(L)'
;MGKKSRMTMMDSSSDVTCKIPDEILIDILSRLSMKEAARTSVLSHRWQNLWKFHNGCLDFDDLGNSKMLLYKGERDFHVERRRYVEWVNQVLVSHQYPSIQQFRAYFDLGKDHSSMIESWIHFAAAKRVRRLELDLSSLFSSVKELEEIYNLPIQLLGELNLKLLTSLRLNAVDVSEEHVIGFLSQCPLLEELSITGAPSLRKLKVVGGGDFKLKHLEIIKCLELDHLEVSGARSLASFKYEERCVNTDRLREGSPMTTYMHFQDVPQLSSVYFGRGSYSHHLLATLFKQLPFPISQLRMLSLDPFLLALNLSLVLLEEFPQFTNLCYLELAFGRELDDEQQRKLFVGIFLRASPRLHKLVLKYDRSKPQRSYLYTTGMSVEFGETQQQLVKGCKYECLKEVEFLGWNGLAADAELFTHLIEAAGSLEKVTVDTRDPFPNKFLEEQIPSMEDARDRARDLEAKLSPATKLVVL
;
A
#
# COMPACT_ATOMS: atom_id res chain seq x y z
N MET A 1 -54.37 53.15 -20.11
CA MET A 1 -52.96 52.93 -19.69
C MET A 1 -52.99 52.15 -18.39
N GLY A 2 -52.42 50.94 -18.40
CA GLY A 2 -52.71 49.89 -17.43
C GLY A 2 -52.13 50.13 -16.04
N LYS A 3 -53.02 50.13 -15.04
CA LYS A 3 -52.68 49.70 -13.67
C LYS A 3 -52.41 48.19 -13.72
N LYS A 4 -51.21 47.75 -13.37
CA LYS A 4 -50.96 46.35 -13.01
C LYS A 4 -50.55 46.27 -11.55
N SER A 5 -51.35 45.47 -10.85
CA SER A 5 -51.38 45.22 -9.43
C SER A 5 -50.04 44.83 -8.83
N ARG A 6 -49.85 45.35 -7.62
CA ARG A 6 -49.12 44.73 -6.52
C ARG A 6 -49.49 43.25 -6.44
N MET A 7 -48.53 42.36 -6.73
CA MET A 7 -48.67 40.92 -6.56
C MET A 7 -48.00 40.56 -5.23
N THR A 8 -48.78 40.57 -4.15
CA THR A 8 -48.46 39.85 -2.91
C THR A 8 -48.51 38.35 -3.23
N MET A 9 -47.34 37.70 -3.30
CA MET A 9 -47.23 36.24 -3.32
C MET A 9 -46.59 35.79 -2.02
N MET A 10 -47.44 35.21 -1.17
CA MET A 10 -47.22 34.17 -0.16
C MET A 10 -45.85 34.09 0.54
N ASP A 11 -45.92 34.42 1.82
CA ASP A 11 -45.09 33.90 2.90
C ASP A 11 -45.18 32.36 3.02
N SER A 12 -44.09 31.77 3.54
CA SER A 12 -43.92 30.40 4.03
C SER A 12 -43.75 29.24 3.03
N SER A 13 -42.67 29.25 2.24
CA SER A 13 -41.82 28.04 2.30
C SER A 13 -40.83 28.27 3.43
N SER A 14 -41.25 27.97 4.66
CA SER A 14 -40.31 27.94 5.78
C SER A 14 -39.18 27.01 5.38
N ASP A 15 -38.02 27.58 5.05
CA ASP A 15 -36.84 26.85 4.63
C ASP A 15 -36.64 25.70 5.62
N VAL A 16 -36.79 24.47 5.15
CA VAL A 16 -36.82 23.29 6.02
C VAL A 16 -35.50 23.18 6.78
N THR A 17 -34.42 23.74 6.23
CA THR A 17 -33.11 23.86 6.88
C THR A 17 -33.10 24.80 8.08
N CYS A 18 -34.04 25.74 8.18
CA CYS A 18 -34.21 26.61 9.36
C CYS A 18 -34.84 25.90 10.55
N LYS A 19 -35.51 24.74 10.34
CA LYS A 19 -36.16 23.97 11.42
C LYS A 19 -35.30 22.82 11.95
N ILE A 20 -34.26 22.43 11.23
CA ILE A 20 -33.35 21.36 11.64
C ILE A 20 -32.39 21.91 12.71
N PRO A 21 -32.15 21.25 13.85
CA PRO A 21 -31.16 21.67 14.85
C PRO A 21 -29.71 21.63 14.33
N ASP A 22 -28.83 22.47 14.87
CA ASP A 22 -27.42 22.55 14.42
C ASP A 22 -26.70 21.21 14.58
N GLU A 23 -27.05 20.41 15.59
CA GLU A 23 -26.46 19.08 15.82
C GLU A 23 -26.71 18.14 14.63
N ILE A 24 -27.90 18.21 14.05
CA ILE A 24 -28.25 17.40 12.88
C ILE A 24 -27.55 17.94 11.63
N LEU A 25 -27.42 19.27 11.50
CA LEU A 25 -26.65 19.86 10.40
C LEU A 25 -25.18 19.44 10.48
N ILE A 26 -24.59 19.44 11.69
CA ILE A 26 -23.22 18.97 11.93
C ILE A 26 -23.08 17.47 11.62
N ASP A 27 -24.07 16.64 11.97
CA ASP A 27 -24.07 15.21 11.58
C ASP A 27 -24.21 15.01 10.06
N ILE A 28 -24.93 15.87 9.36
CA ILE A 28 -24.96 15.85 7.89
C ILE A 28 -23.59 16.24 7.34
N LEU A 29 -22.99 17.31 7.85
CA LEU A 29 -21.67 17.79 7.41
C LEU A 29 -20.55 16.79 7.69
N SER A 30 -20.62 16.01 8.78
CA SER A 30 -19.60 15.01 9.12
C SER A 30 -19.49 13.88 8.09
N ARG A 31 -20.57 13.65 7.32
CA ARG A 31 -20.64 12.65 6.24
C ARG A 31 -20.08 13.18 4.92
N LEU A 32 -19.82 14.49 4.83
CA LEU A 32 -19.19 15.13 3.69
C LEU A 32 -17.68 15.24 3.89
N SER A 33 -16.93 15.39 2.78
CA SER A 33 -15.53 15.80 2.87
C SER A 33 -15.42 17.20 3.49
N MET A 34 -14.27 17.51 4.11
CA MET A 34 -14.02 18.84 4.66
C MET A 34 -14.26 19.95 3.62
N LYS A 35 -13.82 19.74 2.37
CA LYS A 35 -13.97 20.71 1.27
C LYS A 35 -15.45 20.93 0.92
N GLU A 36 -16.25 19.86 0.86
CA GLU A 36 -17.71 19.96 0.64
C GLU A 36 -18.43 20.62 1.81
N ALA A 37 -18.08 20.24 3.04
CA ALA A 37 -18.64 20.86 4.23
C ALA A 37 -18.35 22.37 4.26
N ALA A 38 -17.13 22.79 3.94
CA ALA A 38 -16.76 24.20 3.83
C ALA A 38 -17.54 24.92 2.73
N ARG A 39 -17.83 24.27 1.58
CA ARG A 39 -18.63 24.86 0.50
C ARG A 39 -20.07 25.16 0.92
N THR A 40 -20.63 24.46 1.91
CA THR A 40 -21.97 24.76 2.42
C THR A 40 -22.06 26.12 3.12
N SER A 41 -20.92 26.75 3.46
CA SER A 41 -20.87 28.07 4.10
C SER A 41 -21.55 29.19 3.30
N VAL A 42 -21.75 29.01 2.00
CA VAL A 42 -22.42 29.99 1.12
C VAL A 42 -23.94 29.85 1.09
N LEU A 43 -24.51 28.79 1.69
CA LEU A 43 -25.95 28.51 1.64
C LEU A 43 -26.76 29.55 2.43
N SER A 44 -26.29 29.91 3.63
CA SER A 44 -26.85 31.01 4.42
C SER A 44 -25.91 31.40 5.56
N HIS A 45 -26.21 32.51 6.26
CA HIS A 45 -25.47 32.92 7.45
C HIS A 45 -25.36 31.84 8.53
N ARG A 46 -26.38 30.97 8.64
CA ARG A 46 -26.37 29.86 9.60
C ARG A 46 -25.28 28.85 9.27
N TRP A 47 -25.14 28.49 7.99
CA TRP A 47 -24.17 27.48 7.54
C TRP A 47 -22.73 28.01 7.46
N GLN A 48 -22.56 29.34 7.43
CA GLN A 48 -21.27 30.01 7.26
C GLN A 48 -20.16 29.47 8.18
N ASN A 49 -20.51 29.09 9.42
CA ASN A 49 -19.55 28.65 10.43
C ASN A 49 -19.70 27.17 10.85
N LEU A 50 -20.71 26.44 10.34
CA LEU A 50 -20.98 25.06 10.79
C LEU A 50 -19.84 24.10 10.44
N TRP A 51 -19.11 24.35 9.35
CA TRP A 51 -17.93 23.55 8.98
C TRP A 51 -16.84 23.54 10.06
N LYS A 52 -16.77 24.56 10.93
CA LYS A 52 -15.83 24.62 12.06
C LYS A 52 -16.10 23.54 13.11
N PHE A 53 -17.30 22.96 13.08
CA PHE A 53 -17.74 21.87 13.94
C PHE A 53 -17.69 20.51 13.25
N HIS A 54 -17.08 20.41 12.07
CA HIS A 54 -16.91 19.14 11.36
C HIS A 54 -16.10 18.15 12.21
N ASN A 55 -16.67 16.97 12.47
CA ASN A 55 -16.06 15.95 13.33
C ASN A 55 -15.61 14.70 12.54
N GLY A 56 -15.72 14.73 11.21
CA GLY A 56 -15.37 13.63 10.32
C GLY A 56 -13.86 13.61 10.01
N CYS A 57 -13.53 13.46 8.73
CA CYS A 57 -12.15 13.46 8.24
C CYS A 57 -11.67 14.88 7.92
N LEU A 58 -10.64 15.36 8.63
CA LEU A 58 -9.85 16.49 8.19
C LEU A 58 -8.75 15.99 7.24
N ASP A 59 -9.10 15.93 5.96
CA ASP A 59 -8.20 15.50 4.88
C ASP A 59 -7.56 16.71 4.19
N PHE A 60 -6.26 16.89 4.43
CA PHE A 60 -5.42 17.88 3.80
C PHE A 60 -4.67 17.31 2.59
N ASP A 61 -5.32 16.46 1.81
CA ASP A 61 -4.83 16.04 0.51
C ASP A 61 -5.12 17.12 -0.56
N ASP A 62 -4.05 17.72 -1.06
CA ASP A 62 -4.11 18.67 -2.18
C ASP A 62 -3.40 18.15 -3.44
N LEU A 63 -3.35 16.81 -3.63
CA LEU A 63 -2.75 16.15 -4.80
C LEU A 63 -3.16 16.74 -6.15
N GLY A 64 -4.39 17.25 -6.27
CA GLY A 64 -4.87 17.93 -7.48
C GLY A 64 -4.04 19.17 -7.85
N ASN A 65 -3.71 20.00 -6.88
CA ASN A 65 -2.81 21.14 -7.07
C ASN A 65 -1.34 20.70 -7.04
N SER A 66 -0.98 19.68 -6.25
CA SER A 66 0.40 19.17 -6.15
C SER A 66 0.89 18.51 -7.42
N LYS A 67 0.02 17.88 -8.23
CA LYS A 67 0.41 17.35 -9.56
C LYS A 67 0.82 18.43 -10.54
N MET A 68 0.18 19.61 -10.47
CA MET A 68 0.59 20.77 -11.27
C MET A 68 1.98 21.28 -10.85
N LEU A 69 2.42 21.02 -9.61
CA LEU A 69 3.74 21.41 -9.13
C LEU A 69 4.87 20.61 -9.77
N LEU A 70 4.60 19.39 -10.26
CA LEU A 70 5.59 18.58 -10.98
C LEU A 70 6.08 19.25 -12.28
N TYR A 71 5.29 20.16 -12.83
CA TYR A 71 5.60 20.92 -14.05
C TYR A 71 6.07 22.35 -13.75
N LYS A 72 6.18 22.73 -12.47
CA LYS A 72 6.63 24.06 -12.03
C LYS A 72 8.05 23.98 -11.47
N GLY A 73 8.74 25.12 -11.44
CA GLY A 73 10.10 25.20 -10.90
C GLY A 73 10.14 25.18 -9.36
N GLU A 74 11.33 24.94 -8.80
CA GLU A 74 11.60 24.86 -7.36
C GLU A 74 11.06 26.06 -6.55
N ARG A 75 11.15 27.27 -7.11
CA ARG A 75 10.61 28.49 -6.48
C ARG A 75 9.09 28.45 -6.29
N ASP A 76 8.35 28.01 -7.29
CA ASP A 76 6.89 27.91 -7.20
C ASP A 76 6.47 26.84 -6.20
N PHE A 77 7.26 25.77 -6.10
CA PHE A 77 7.04 24.72 -5.14
C PHE A 77 7.19 25.20 -3.69
N HIS A 78 8.21 26.00 -3.38
CA HIS A 78 8.32 26.63 -2.05
C HIS A 78 7.13 27.53 -1.70
N VAL A 79 6.58 28.25 -2.68
CA VAL A 79 5.40 29.10 -2.48
C VAL A 79 4.17 28.26 -2.16
N GLU A 80 3.89 27.20 -2.93
CA GLU A 80 2.76 26.32 -2.64
C GLU A 80 2.95 25.54 -1.34
N ARG A 81 4.18 25.15 -0.99
CA ARG A 81 4.49 24.53 0.32
C ARG A 81 4.09 25.45 1.47
N ARG A 82 4.45 26.74 1.39
CA ARG A 82 4.06 27.72 2.40
C ARG A 82 2.55 27.89 2.45
N ARG A 83 1.91 28.02 1.29
CA ARG A 83 0.45 28.16 1.18
C ARG A 83 -0.29 26.95 1.77
N TYR A 84 0.21 25.74 1.53
CA TYR A 84 -0.32 24.52 2.13
C TYR A 84 -0.26 24.59 3.66
N VAL A 85 0.90 24.92 4.21
CA VAL A 85 1.07 25.04 5.67
C VAL A 85 0.16 26.11 6.27
N GLU A 86 0.08 27.29 5.64
CA GLU A 86 -0.82 28.37 6.05
C GLU A 86 -2.29 27.93 6.02
N TRP A 87 -2.70 27.22 4.97
CA TRP A 87 -4.05 26.68 4.84
C TRP A 87 -4.37 25.68 5.95
N VAL A 88 -3.49 24.69 6.19
CA VAL A 88 -3.67 23.72 7.29
C VAL A 88 -3.84 24.47 8.60
N ASN A 89 -2.90 25.36 8.94
CA ASN A 89 -2.91 26.10 10.20
C ASN A 89 -4.18 26.95 10.39
N GLN A 90 -4.66 27.63 9.34
CA GLN A 90 -5.90 28.40 9.39
C GLN A 90 -7.12 27.51 9.71
N VAL A 91 -7.16 26.30 9.15
CA VAL A 91 -8.22 25.33 9.45
C VAL A 91 -8.10 24.85 10.90
N LEU A 92 -6.90 24.53 11.39
CA LEU A 92 -6.71 24.02 12.76
C LEU A 92 -7.13 25.06 13.80
N VAL A 93 -6.73 26.32 13.61
CA VAL A 93 -7.10 27.44 14.50
C VAL A 93 -8.61 27.68 14.50
N SER A 94 -9.27 27.49 13.36
CA SER A 94 -10.71 27.71 13.22
C SER A 94 -11.57 26.57 13.76
N HIS A 95 -10.99 25.39 13.97
CA HIS A 95 -11.72 24.16 14.29
C HIS A 95 -12.13 24.09 15.76
N GLN A 96 -13.43 23.99 16.01
CA GLN A 96 -14.02 24.13 17.35
C GLN A 96 -14.51 22.81 17.93
N TYR A 97 -14.75 21.78 17.12
CA TYR A 97 -15.29 20.52 17.65
C TYR A 97 -14.27 19.79 18.56
N PRO A 98 -14.67 19.19 19.70
CA PRO A 98 -13.71 18.58 20.64
C PRO A 98 -12.96 17.36 20.11
N SER A 99 -13.50 16.68 19.10
CA SER A 99 -12.91 15.47 18.54
C SER A 99 -13.05 15.36 17.02
N ILE A 100 -12.11 14.69 16.36
CA ILE A 100 -12.21 14.40 14.92
C ILE A 100 -11.97 12.91 14.67
N GLN A 101 -12.62 12.35 13.66
CA GLN A 101 -12.44 10.94 13.34
C GLN A 101 -11.05 10.67 12.76
N GLN A 102 -10.58 11.54 11.86
CA GLN A 102 -9.31 11.38 11.17
C GLN A 102 -8.63 12.72 10.94
N PHE A 103 -7.31 12.72 11.09
CA PHE A 103 -6.43 13.78 10.66
C PHE A 103 -5.45 13.20 9.62
N ARG A 104 -5.45 13.76 8.41
CA ARG A 104 -4.56 13.36 7.32
C ARG A 104 -3.88 14.57 6.74
N ALA A 105 -2.56 14.60 6.79
CA ALA A 105 -1.74 15.61 6.12
C ALA A 105 -0.89 14.94 5.04
N TYR A 106 -1.01 15.42 3.80
CA TYR A 106 -0.27 14.90 2.65
C TYR A 106 0.41 16.06 1.92
N PHE A 107 1.71 16.25 2.17
CA PHE A 107 2.53 17.21 1.44
C PHE A 107 4.02 16.97 1.66
N ASP A 108 4.84 17.26 0.67
CA ASP A 108 6.29 17.15 0.75
C ASP A 108 6.89 18.21 1.70
N LEU A 109 7.06 17.80 2.96
CA LEU A 109 7.59 18.59 4.09
C LEU A 109 8.73 17.84 4.76
N GLY A 110 9.74 18.55 5.24
CA GLY A 110 10.96 17.96 5.81
C GLY A 110 11.32 18.50 7.19
N LYS A 111 12.55 18.22 7.64
CA LYS A 111 13.10 18.69 8.93
C LYS A 111 12.90 20.18 9.19
N ASP A 112 12.94 21.02 8.15
CA ASP A 112 12.79 22.48 8.27
C ASP A 112 11.37 22.91 8.69
N HIS A 113 10.44 21.97 8.75
CA HIS A 113 9.03 22.18 9.10
C HIS A 113 8.66 21.47 10.41
N SER A 114 9.65 21.03 11.21
CA SER A 114 9.45 20.25 12.43
C SER A 114 8.42 20.86 13.37
N SER A 115 8.58 22.14 13.71
CA SER A 115 7.67 22.85 14.63
C SER A 115 6.22 22.86 14.15
N MET A 116 6.00 22.97 12.83
CA MET A 116 4.66 22.90 12.25
C MET A 116 4.08 21.49 12.34
N ILE A 117 4.87 20.48 11.95
CA ILE A 117 4.45 19.07 12.01
C ILE A 117 4.12 18.68 13.45
N GLU A 118 4.95 19.06 14.42
CA GLU A 118 4.73 18.85 15.85
C GLU A 118 3.43 19.50 16.32
N SER A 119 3.15 20.74 15.88
CA SER A 119 1.89 21.42 16.20
C SER A 119 0.66 20.67 15.65
N TRP A 120 0.77 20.06 14.47
CA TRP A 120 -0.29 19.27 13.86
C TRP A 120 -0.52 17.96 14.62
N ILE A 121 0.55 17.31 15.08
CA ILE A 121 0.48 16.11 15.90
C ILE A 121 -0.18 16.43 17.25
N HIS A 122 0.21 17.54 17.90
CA HIS A 122 -0.44 18.00 19.14
C HIS A 122 -1.92 18.30 18.93
N PHE A 123 -2.28 18.98 17.83
CA PHE A 123 -3.67 19.23 17.49
C PHE A 123 -4.45 17.92 17.33
N ALA A 124 -3.91 16.95 16.58
CA ALA A 124 -4.53 15.65 16.37
C ALA A 124 -4.76 14.91 17.70
N ALA A 125 -3.76 14.90 18.59
CA ALA A 125 -3.88 14.31 19.92
C ALA A 125 -4.91 15.04 20.80
N ALA A 126 -4.91 16.38 20.80
CA ALA A 126 -5.89 17.18 21.53
C ALA A 126 -7.32 16.93 21.06
N LYS A 127 -7.52 16.68 19.76
CA LYS A 127 -8.79 16.30 19.13
C LYS A 127 -9.06 14.79 19.19
N ARG A 128 -8.29 14.02 19.96
CA ARG A 128 -8.52 12.58 20.25
C ARG A 128 -8.79 11.76 18.97
N VAL A 129 -7.99 11.98 17.94
CA VAL A 129 -8.13 11.31 16.64
C VAL A 129 -8.16 9.79 16.77
N ARG A 130 -8.94 9.13 15.91
CA ARG A 130 -8.88 7.68 15.75
C ARG A 130 -7.91 7.26 14.66
N ARG A 131 -7.75 8.09 13.62
CA ARG A 131 -6.82 7.84 12.53
C ARG A 131 -5.89 9.04 12.34
N LEU A 132 -4.59 8.80 12.44
CA LEU A 132 -3.55 9.80 12.18
C LEU A 132 -2.71 9.33 11.00
N GLU A 133 -2.70 10.13 9.94
CA GLU A 133 -1.89 9.89 8.75
C GLU A 133 -1.04 11.13 8.44
N LEU A 134 0.28 10.93 8.45
CA LEU A 134 1.25 11.92 8.00
C LEU A 134 2.01 11.34 6.82
N ASP A 135 1.81 11.94 5.66
CA ASP A 135 2.55 11.62 4.45
C ASP A 135 3.36 12.84 4.02
N LEU A 136 4.65 12.76 4.33
CA LEU A 136 5.63 13.79 4.07
C LEU A 136 6.54 13.45 2.87
N SER A 137 6.12 12.46 2.08
CA SER A 137 6.92 11.91 0.99
C SER A 137 7.18 12.95 -0.11
N SER A 138 8.31 12.79 -0.80
CA SER A 138 8.70 13.72 -1.87
C SER A 138 7.71 13.66 -3.03
N LEU A 139 7.35 14.83 -3.55
CA LEU A 139 6.53 14.93 -4.75
C LEU A 139 7.36 14.75 -6.03
N PHE A 140 8.66 15.06 -6.01
CA PHE A 140 9.53 15.08 -7.19
C PHE A 140 10.38 13.82 -7.36
N SER A 141 10.53 13.05 -6.30
CA SER A 141 11.42 11.90 -6.28
C SER A 141 10.78 10.76 -5.51
N SER A 142 11.11 9.53 -5.92
CA SER A 142 10.78 8.37 -5.11
C SER A 142 11.57 8.38 -3.78
N VAL A 143 12.66 9.15 -3.68
CA VAL A 143 13.58 9.23 -2.52
C VAL A 143 13.57 10.65 -1.97
N LYS A 144 13.09 10.84 -0.74
CA LYS A 144 13.44 12.04 0.02
C LYS A 144 14.87 11.88 0.54
N GLU A 145 15.72 12.89 0.38
CA GLU A 145 17.09 12.79 0.89
C GLU A 145 17.06 12.60 2.41
N LEU A 146 17.94 11.73 2.95
CA LEU A 146 17.97 11.41 4.38
C LEU A 146 18.05 12.67 5.25
N GLU A 147 18.80 13.66 4.78
CA GLU A 147 19.00 14.93 5.47
C GLU A 147 17.74 15.80 5.50
N GLU A 148 16.74 15.54 4.68
CA GLU A 148 15.49 16.30 4.62
C GLU A 148 14.35 15.65 5.40
N ILE A 149 14.50 14.40 5.84
CA ILE A 149 13.43 13.67 6.52
C ILE A 149 13.16 14.28 7.90
N TYR A 150 11.88 14.48 8.21
CA TYR A 150 11.47 14.93 9.54
C TYR A 150 11.69 13.82 10.56
N ASN A 151 12.48 14.11 11.60
CA ASN A 151 12.70 13.22 12.73
C ASN A 151 11.68 13.51 13.82
N LEU A 152 10.89 12.50 14.18
CA LEU A 152 9.91 12.61 15.26
C LEU A 152 10.64 12.61 16.61
N PRO A 153 10.53 13.66 17.44
CA PRO A 153 11.16 13.65 18.75
C PRO A 153 10.50 12.63 19.69
N ILE A 154 11.28 11.75 20.31
CA ILE A 154 10.74 10.73 21.23
C ILE A 154 10.00 11.34 22.42
N GLN A 155 10.45 12.51 22.89
CA GLN A 155 9.83 13.26 23.99
C GLN A 155 8.39 13.65 23.65
N LEU A 156 8.12 13.97 22.37
CA LEU A 156 6.79 14.32 21.90
C LEU A 156 5.81 13.18 22.21
N LEU A 157 6.22 11.92 22.03
CA LEU A 157 5.35 10.78 22.31
C LEU A 157 4.88 10.74 23.77
N GLY A 158 5.70 11.14 24.73
CA GLY A 158 5.32 11.16 26.15
C GLY A 158 4.24 12.19 26.50
N GLU A 159 4.05 13.20 25.64
CA GLU A 159 3.12 14.30 25.86
C GLU A 159 1.75 14.08 25.21
N LEU A 160 1.64 13.15 24.25
CA LEU A 160 0.45 12.97 23.43
C LEU A 160 -0.56 12.00 24.06
N ASN A 161 -1.82 12.42 24.12
CA ASN A 161 -2.91 11.52 24.51
C ASN A 161 -3.51 10.80 23.28
N LEU A 162 -2.91 9.68 22.90
CA LEU A 162 -3.31 8.88 21.72
C LEU A 162 -4.12 7.61 22.06
N LYS A 163 -4.79 7.58 23.23
CA LYS A 163 -5.49 6.38 23.73
C LYS A 163 -6.61 5.85 22.82
N LEU A 164 -7.19 6.71 21.99
CA LEU A 164 -8.27 6.37 21.07
C LEU A 164 -7.78 6.06 19.65
N LEU A 165 -6.48 6.12 19.40
CA LEU A 165 -5.90 5.91 18.09
C LEU A 165 -6.05 4.43 17.70
N THR A 166 -6.67 4.20 16.54
CA THR A 166 -6.90 2.88 15.93
C THR A 166 -6.05 2.67 14.68
N SER A 167 -5.62 3.74 14.01
CA SER A 167 -4.76 3.67 12.82
C SER A 167 -3.70 4.77 12.86
N LEU A 168 -2.45 4.36 12.68
CA LEU A 168 -1.30 5.25 12.58
C LEU A 168 -0.55 4.94 11.28
N ARG A 169 -0.46 5.94 10.40
CA ARG A 169 0.27 5.84 9.13
C ARG A 169 1.29 6.97 9.04
N LEU A 170 2.56 6.61 8.96
CA LEU A 170 3.69 7.52 8.91
C LEU A 170 4.48 7.24 7.63
N ASN A 171 4.52 8.19 6.70
CA ASN A 171 5.25 8.09 5.44
C ASN A 171 6.26 9.25 5.34
N ALA A 172 7.53 8.91 5.14
CA ALA A 172 8.68 9.80 5.19
C ALA A 172 8.78 10.59 6.51
N VAL A 173 8.48 9.92 7.62
CA VAL A 173 8.72 10.37 9.00
C VAL A 173 9.72 9.42 9.62
N ASP A 174 10.84 9.95 10.08
CA ASP A 174 11.89 9.15 10.70
C ASP A 174 11.51 8.77 12.13
N VAL A 175 11.42 7.46 12.36
CA VAL A 175 11.07 6.83 13.62
C VAL A 175 12.01 5.66 13.89
N SER A 176 12.31 5.41 15.16
CA SER A 176 13.12 4.29 15.64
C SER A 176 12.27 3.20 16.30
N GLU A 177 12.90 2.09 16.73
CA GLU A 177 12.25 1.03 17.51
C GLU A 177 11.50 1.57 18.73
N GLU A 178 12.13 2.50 19.46
CA GLU A 178 11.57 3.10 20.68
C GLU A 178 10.26 3.84 20.42
N HIS A 179 10.15 4.49 19.26
CA HIS A 179 8.91 5.17 18.86
C HIS A 179 7.79 4.17 18.64
N VAL A 180 8.08 3.05 17.96
CA VAL A 180 7.09 2.01 17.69
C VAL A 180 6.60 1.36 18.98
N ILE A 181 7.52 1.03 19.89
CA ILE A 181 7.18 0.51 21.23
C ILE A 181 6.36 1.55 22.01
N GLY A 182 6.72 2.83 21.91
CA GLY A 182 5.96 3.95 22.47
C GLY A 182 4.53 4.01 21.95
N PHE A 183 4.32 3.91 20.64
CA PHE A 183 2.98 3.89 20.04
C PHE A 183 2.16 2.68 20.50
N LEU A 184 2.75 1.49 20.48
CA LEU A 184 2.06 0.26 20.87
C LEU A 184 1.67 0.25 22.36
N SER A 185 2.47 0.86 23.23
CA SER A 185 2.18 0.96 24.67
C SER A 185 1.16 2.05 25.00
N GLN A 186 1.19 3.19 24.30
CA GLN A 186 0.31 4.34 24.58
C GLN A 186 -1.04 4.28 23.85
N CYS A 187 -1.14 3.48 22.78
CA CYS A 187 -2.33 3.35 21.94
C CYS A 187 -2.93 1.94 22.07
N PRO A 188 -3.68 1.62 23.14
CA PRO A 188 -4.20 0.27 23.37
C PRO A 188 -5.23 -0.19 22.33
N LEU A 189 -5.83 0.75 21.59
CA LEU A 189 -6.81 0.48 20.54
C LEU A 189 -6.19 0.43 19.14
N LEU A 190 -4.86 0.53 19.01
CA LEU A 190 -4.19 0.56 17.70
C LEU A 190 -4.39 -0.77 16.98
N GLU A 191 -5.10 -0.72 15.85
CA GLU A 191 -5.38 -1.87 14.99
C GLU A 191 -4.50 -1.87 13.73
N GLU A 192 -4.01 -0.70 13.32
CA GLU A 192 -3.23 -0.53 12.10
C GLU A 192 -2.00 0.35 12.35
N LEU A 193 -0.83 -0.15 11.97
CA LEU A 193 0.43 0.57 12.00
C LEU A 193 1.12 0.44 10.63
N SER A 194 1.35 1.56 9.97
CA SER A 194 2.10 1.64 8.72
C SER A 194 3.25 2.60 8.87
N ILE A 195 4.47 2.13 8.62
CA ILE A 195 5.69 2.93 8.62
C ILE A 195 6.33 2.81 7.24
N THR A 196 6.50 3.95 6.58
CA THR A 196 7.08 4.03 5.24
C THR A 196 8.26 4.99 5.22
N GLY A 197 9.43 4.52 4.76
CA GLY A 197 10.59 5.38 4.54
C GLY A 197 11.23 5.95 5.82
N ALA A 198 11.27 5.16 6.90
CA ALA A 198 11.92 5.55 8.16
C ALA A 198 13.37 5.03 8.23
N PRO A 199 14.40 5.88 8.06
CA PRO A 199 15.80 5.44 8.01
C PRO A 199 16.40 5.04 9.36
N SER A 200 15.89 5.54 10.48
CA SER A 200 16.39 5.17 11.82
C SER A 200 15.79 3.86 12.35
N LEU A 201 14.81 3.28 11.64
CA LEU A 201 14.20 1.99 12.00
C LEU A 201 15.12 0.83 11.59
N ARG A 202 16.15 0.57 12.40
CA ARG A 202 17.10 -0.54 12.21
C ARG A 202 16.58 -1.87 12.71
N LYS A 203 15.91 -1.82 13.86
CA LYS A 203 15.36 -2.98 14.54
C LYS A 203 13.91 -2.71 14.92
N LEU A 204 13.09 -3.74 14.85
CA LEU A 204 11.71 -3.66 15.29
C LEU A 204 11.32 -4.95 16.01
N LYS A 205 11.05 -4.86 17.32
CA LYS A 205 10.43 -5.93 18.09
C LYS A 205 9.00 -5.57 18.48
N VAL A 206 8.05 -6.30 17.92
CA VAL A 206 6.64 -6.26 18.29
C VAL A 206 6.36 -7.46 19.20
N VAL A 207 6.52 -7.28 20.50
CA VAL A 207 6.31 -8.35 21.50
C VAL A 207 4.93 -8.19 22.15
N GLY A 208 4.09 -9.18 21.92
CA GLY A 208 2.77 -9.37 22.47
C GLY A 208 2.86 -9.84 23.92
N GLY A 209 2.86 -8.87 24.82
CA GLY A 209 2.74 -9.08 26.27
C GLY A 209 1.56 -8.34 26.89
N GLY A 210 0.70 -7.69 26.09
CA GLY A 210 -0.46 -6.91 26.55
C GLY A 210 -1.63 -6.92 25.58
N ASP A 211 -2.79 -6.41 26.02
CA ASP A 211 -4.09 -6.39 25.31
C ASP A 211 -4.13 -5.47 24.05
N PHE A 212 -3.01 -5.24 23.36
CA PHE A 212 -3.02 -4.39 22.17
C PHE A 212 -3.62 -5.12 20.95
N LYS A 213 -4.41 -4.38 20.17
CA LYS A 213 -5.32 -4.93 19.14
C LYS A 213 -4.76 -4.87 17.71
N LEU A 214 -3.45 -4.86 17.56
CA LEU A 214 -2.81 -4.67 16.25
C LEU A 214 -3.22 -5.82 15.29
N LYS A 215 -3.92 -5.46 14.21
CA LYS A 215 -4.40 -6.37 13.16
C LYS A 215 -3.57 -6.24 11.88
N HIS A 216 -3.06 -5.05 11.59
CA HIS A 216 -2.39 -4.73 10.34
C HIS A 216 -1.06 -4.04 10.63
N LEU A 217 0.04 -4.64 10.15
CA LEU A 217 1.38 -4.08 10.25
C LEU A 217 1.98 -3.95 8.85
N GLU A 218 2.35 -2.73 8.46
CA GLU A 218 3.00 -2.42 7.19
C GLU A 218 4.35 -1.73 7.43
N ILE A 219 5.44 -2.29 6.91
CA ILE A 219 6.77 -1.71 6.95
C ILE A 219 7.29 -1.63 5.51
N ILE A 220 7.47 -0.41 5.00
CA ILE A 220 7.72 -0.16 3.57
C ILE A 220 8.94 0.75 3.42
N LYS A 221 9.91 0.37 2.58
CA LYS A 221 11.06 1.18 2.18
C LYS A 221 11.91 1.69 3.37
N CYS A 222 11.96 0.94 4.47
CA CYS A 222 12.82 1.20 5.63
C CYS A 222 14.20 0.59 5.39
N LEU A 223 15.14 1.39 4.88
CA LEU A 223 16.41 0.96 4.30
C LEU A 223 17.39 0.27 5.25
N GLU A 224 17.37 0.68 6.51
CA GLU A 224 18.36 0.26 7.48
C GLU A 224 17.84 -0.88 8.37
N LEU A 225 16.64 -1.40 8.11
CA LEU A 225 16.01 -2.44 8.91
C LEU A 225 16.77 -3.76 8.71
N ASP A 226 17.47 -4.22 9.74
CA ASP A 226 18.20 -5.49 9.75
C ASP A 226 17.47 -6.60 10.52
N HIS A 227 16.55 -6.25 11.43
CA HIS A 227 15.94 -7.20 12.34
C HIS A 227 14.48 -6.84 12.65
N LEU A 228 13.57 -7.75 12.32
CA LEU A 228 12.15 -7.67 12.63
C LEU A 228 11.72 -8.91 13.41
N GLU A 229 11.21 -8.71 14.62
CA GLU A 229 10.62 -9.76 15.43
C GLU A 229 9.16 -9.42 15.74
N VAL A 230 8.26 -10.36 15.50
CA VAL A 230 6.85 -10.23 15.88
C VAL A 230 6.45 -11.45 16.71
N SER A 231 6.48 -11.32 18.03
CA SER A 231 6.16 -12.40 18.97
C SER A 231 4.85 -12.09 19.71
N GLY A 232 3.99 -13.08 20.01
CA GLY A 232 2.78 -12.92 20.83
C GLY A 232 1.66 -12.01 20.26
N ALA A 233 1.76 -11.52 19.02
CA ALA A 233 0.78 -10.61 18.42
C ALA A 233 -0.46 -11.37 17.90
N ARG A 234 -1.31 -11.85 18.82
CA ARG A 234 -2.38 -12.81 18.49
C ARG A 234 -3.52 -12.27 17.63
N SER A 235 -3.69 -10.95 17.60
CA SER A 235 -4.70 -10.26 16.78
C SER A 235 -4.21 -9.92 15.38
N LEU A 236 -2.91 -10.13 15.08
CA LEU A 236 -2.32 -9.73 13.81
C LEU A 236 -2.88 -10.60 12.68
N ALA A 237 -3.61 -9.96 11.77
CA ALA A 237 -4.29 -10.62 10.65
C ALA A 237 -3.54 -10.45 9.33
N SER A 238 -2.88 -9.31 9.13
CA SER A 238 -2.08 -9.04 7.94
C SER A 238 -0.73 -8.42 8.24
N PHE A 239 0.26 -8.82 7.44
CA PHE A 239 1.60 -8.25 7.45
C PHE A 239 2.02 -7.85 6.03
N LYS A 240 2.57 -6.65 5.89
CA LYS A 240 3.12 -6.13 4.64
C LYS A 240 4.54 -5.67 4.84
N TYR A 241 5.44 -6.19 4.01
CA TYR A 241 6.82 -5.76 3.96
C TYR A 241 7.22 -5.44 2.53
N GLU A 242 7.94 -4.34 2.33
CA GLU A 242 8.51 -3.96 1.03
C GLU A 242 9.81 -3.22 1.31
N GLU A 243 10.89 -3.58 0.65
CA GLU A 243 12.13 -2.81 0.71
C GLU A 243 12.18 -1.82 -0.44
N ARG A 244 13.12 -0.90 -0.34
CA ARG A 244 13.42 -0.01 -1.44
C ARG A 244 14.46 -0.68 -2.34
N CYS A 245 14.21 -0.73 -3.65
CA CYS A 245 15.27 -0.94 -4.62
C CYS A 245 16.16 0.31 -4.66
N VAL A 246 17.27 0.30 -3.90
CA VAL A 246 18.30 1.34 -4.02
C VAL A 246 19.30 0.88 -5.07
N ASN A 247 19.75 1.79 -5.93
CA ASN A 247 21.05 1.61 -6.59
C ASN A 247 22.09 1.47 -5.47
N THR A 248 22.85 0.37 -5.46
CA THR A 248 23.81 0.07 -4.38
C THR A 248 24.84 1.16 -4.13
N ASP A 249 25.04 2.06 -5.09
CA ASP A 249 25.93 3.21 -5.01
C ASP A 249 25.55 4.21 -3.90
N ARG A 250 24.32 4.16 -3.37
CA ARG A 250 23.84 5.04 -2.29
C ARG A 250 23.64 4.34 -0.95
N LEU A 251 23.91 3.04 -0.85
CA LEU A 251 23.90 2.37 0.45
C LEU A 251 25.10 2.86 1.27
N ARG A 252 24.89 3.13 2.55
CA ARG A 252 26.01 3.40 3.46
C ARG A 252 26.88 2.15 3.52
N GLU A 253 28.20 2.33 3.55
CA GLU A 253 29.14 1.25 3.77
C GLU A 253 28.76 0.51 5.08
N GLY A 254 28.47 -0.79 4.99
CA GLY A 254 27.96 -1.58 6.13
C GLY A 254 26.44 -1.65 6.29
N SER A 255 25.64 -1.13 5.35
CA SER A 255 24.18 -1.36 5.33
C SER A 255 23.88 -2.86 5.28
N PRO A 256 22.88 -3.36 6.04
CA PRO A 256 22.53 -4.77 6.03
C PRO A 256 22.12 -5.18 4.60
N MET A 257 22.72 -6.24 4.08
CA MET A 257 22.37 -6.78 2.76
C MET A 257 20.96 -7.41 2.77
N THR A 258 20.46 -7.78 3.95
CA THR A 258 19.21 -8.50 4.16
C THR A 258 18.63 -8.28 5.55
N THR A 259 17.30 -8.18 5.66
CA THR A 259 16.58 -8.13 6.93
C THR A 259 16.27 -9.53 7.47
N TYR A 260 16.66 -9.79 8.72
CA TYR A 260 16.25 -10.96 9.48
C TYR A 260 14.80 -10.77 9.97
N MET A 261 13.93 -11.74 9.70
CA MET A 261 12.55 -11.71 10.16
C MET A 261 12.20 -12.97 10.95
N HIS A 262 11.63 -12.78 12.14
CA HIS A 262 11.14 -13.85 12.99
C HIS A 262 9.73 -13.52 13.47
N PHE A 263 8.85 -14.51 13.42
CA PHE A 263 7.52 -14.41 13.98
C PHE A 263 7.43 -15.46 15.12
N GLN A 264 6.62 -15.24 16.16
CA GLN A 264 6.23 -16.26 17.15
C GLN A 264 4.82 -16.00 17.70
N ASP A 265 3.95 -17.00 17.85
CA ASP A 265 2.57 -16.86 18.40
C ASP A 265 1.69 -15.74 17.76
N VAL A 266 1.62 -15.68 16.43
CA VAL A 266 0.64 -14.95 15.60
C VAL A 266 -0.40 -15.85 14.89
N PRO A 267 -1.32 -16.53 15.62
CA PRO A 267 -2.27 -17.50 15.05
C PRO A 267 -3.32 -16.95 14.07
N GLN A 268 -3.55 -15.63 14.03
CA GLN A 268 -4.53 -15.01 13.11
C GLN A 268 -3.92 -14.51 11.80
N LEU A 269 -2.59 -14.58 11.65
CA LEU A 269 -1.90 -14.03 10.50
C LEU A 269 -2.23 -14.85 9.25
N SER A 270 -3.11 -14.32 8.42
CA SER A 270 -3.68 -15.02 7.26
C SER A 270 -3.33 -14.38 5.92
N SER A 271 -2.88 -13.12 5.94
CA SER A 271 -2.51 -12.36 4.76
C SER A 271 -1.08 -11.84 4.89
N VAL A 272 -0.22 -12.19 3.95
CA VAL A 272 1.17 -11.72 3.95
C VAL A 272 1.55 -11.20 2.58
N TYR A 273 2.14 -9.99 2.56
CA TYR A 273 2.68 -9.36 1.38
C TYR A 273 4.17 -9.10 1.56
N PHE A 274 4.96 -9.56 0.60
CA PHE A 274 6.37 -9.21 0.42
C PHE A 274 6.53 -8.56 -0.96
N GLY A 275 6.80 -7.25 -1.00
CA GLY A 275 6.96 -6.46 -2.21
C GLY A 275 8.32 -6.62 -2.89
N ARG A 276 8.84 -5.56 -3.52
CA ARG A 276 10.21 -5.57 -4.06
C ARG A 276 11.25 -5.44 -2.94
N GLY A 277 12.40 -6.08 -3.09
CA GLY A 277 13.47 -6.00 -2.09
C GLY A 277 14.61 -6.98 -2.29
N SER A 278 15.69 -6.78 -1.53
CA SER A 278 16.95 -7.54 -1.58
C SER A 278 16.93 -8.82 -0.73
N TYR A 279 15.82 -9.12 -0.05
CA TYR A 279 15.67 -10.23 0.91
C TYR A 279 15.68 -11.65 0.32
N SER A 280 16.13 -11.88 -0.91
CA SER A 280 15.99 -13.17 -1.61
C SER A 280 16.56 -14.39 -0.89
N HIS A 281 17.62 -14.23 -0.10
CA HIS A 281 18.22 -15.35 0.64
C HIS A 281 17.46 -15.67 1.93
N HIS A 282 16.82 -14.67 2.55
CA HIS A 282 16.17 -14.81 3.84
C HIS A 282 14.66 -14.90 3.77
N LEU A 283 13.99 -14.43 2.73
CA LEU A 283 12.54 -14.64 2.62
C LEU A 283 12.19 -16.12 2.56
N LEU A 284 12.88 -16.87 1.71
CA LEU A 284 12.73 -18.33 1.65
C LEU A 284 13.23 -18.98 2.95
N ALA A 285 14.36 -18.57 3.52
CA ALA A 285 14.82 -19.14 4.78
C ALA A 285 13.91 -18.79 5.98
N THR A 286 13.30 -17.61 6.03
CA THR A 286 12.32 -17.19 7.04
C THR A 286 11.04 -17.99 6.84
N LEU A 287 10.50 -18.04 5.62
CA LEU A 287 9.32 -18.83 5.28
C LEU A 287 9.53 -20.34 5.51
N PHE A 288 10.73 -20.87 5.27
CA PHE A 288 10.99 -22.33 5.24
C PHE A 288 11.67 -22.87 6.50
N LYS A 289 12.60 -22.13 7.14
CA LYS A 289 13.35 -22.59 8.31
C LYS A 289 12.88 -21.98 9.63
N GLN A 290 12.26 -20.80 9.61
CA GLN A 290 11.96 -20.03 10.82
C GLN A 290 10.47 -19.75 11.05
N LEU A 291 9.58 -20.41 10.31
CA LEU A 291 8.16 -20.46 10.66
C LEU A 291 7.86 -21.78 11.42
N PRO A 292 8.00 -21.84 12.75
CA PRO A 292 7.15 -22.68 13.58
C PRO A 292 5.73 -22.06 13.69
N PHE A 293 5.19 -21.60 12.56
CA PHE A 293 3.79 -21.21 12.38
C PHE A 293 3.07 -22.21 11.51
N PRO A 294 1.74 -22.27 11.59
CA PRO A 294 0.98 -22.98 10.59
C PRO A 294 1.06 -22.15 9.30
N ILE A 295 2.00 -22.46 8.40
CA ILE A 295 1.89 -22.11 6.96
C ILE A 295 0.49 -22.49 6.44
N SER A 296 -0.12 -23.50 7.06
CA SER A 296 -1.50 -23.87 6.90
C SER A 296 -2.52 -22.77 7.26
N GLN A 297 -2.24 -21.72 8.02
CA GLN A 297 -3.25 -20.68 8.31
C GLN A 297 -3.30 -19.56 7.25
N LEU A 298 -2.25 -19.44 6.43
CA LEU A 298 -2.18 -18.44 5.36
C LEU A 298 -3.28 -18.70 4.33
N ARG A 299 -4.02 -17.64 4.02
CA ARG A 299 -5.07 -17.62 2.99
C ARG A 299 -4.67 -16.77 1.79
N MET A 300 -3.90 -15.71 2.04
CA MET A 300 -3.41 -14.76 1.05
C MET A 300 -1.90 -14.63 1.15
N LEU A 301 -1.21 -14.81 0.02
CA LEU A 301 0.21 -14.59 -0.12
C LEU A 301 0.45 -13.72 -1.34
N SER A 302 1.19 -12.63 -1.19
CA SER A 302 1.64 -11.79 -2.29
C SER A 302 3.16 -11.68 -2.25
N LEU A 303 3.81 -11.94 -3.38
CA LEU A 303 5.27 -11.93 -3.52
C LEU A 303 5.69 -11.13 -4.76
N ASP A 304 6.69 -10.26 -4.63
CA ASP A 304 7.50 -9.80 -5.76
C ASP A 304 8.79 -10.65 -5.86
N PRO A 305 8.93 -11.48 -6.90
CA PRO A 305 9.95 -12.50 -7.04
C PRO A 305 11.22 -12.00 -7.71
N PHE A 306 11.39 -10.68 -7.90
CA PHE A 306 12.53 -10.09 -8.62
C PHE A 306 13.90 -10.73 -8.28
N LEU A 307 14.10 -11.21 -7.05
CA LEU A 307 15.32 -11.94 -6.66
C LEU A 307 15.10 -13.40 -6.20
N LEU A 308 13.86 -13.88 -6.13
CA LEU A 308 13.58 -15.29 -5.78
C LEU A 308 14.00 -16.26 -6.91
N ALA A 309 13.91 -15.80 -8.16
CA ALA A 309 14.28 -16.59 -9.33
C ALA A 309 15.76 -17.00 -9.35
N LEU A 310 16.65 -16.15 -8.84
CA LEU A 310 18.09 -16.43 -8.76
C LEU A 310 18.44 -17.52 -7.74
N ASN A 311 17.58 -17.76 -6.75
CA ASN A 311 17.86 -18.65 -5.61
C ASN A 311 17.14 -20.01 -5.66
N LEU A 312 16.10 -20.18 -6.48
CA LEU A 312 15.41 -21.48 -6.61
C LEU A 312 16.27 -22.57 -7.27
N SER A 313 17.37 -22.18 -7.92
CA SER A 313 18.41 -23.13 -8.34
C SER A 313 19.17 -23.74 -7.15
N LEU A 314 19.22 -23.04 -6.01
CA LEU A 314 19.96 -23.45 -4.80
C LEU A 314 19.07 -24.13 -3.75
N VAL A 315 17.75 -23.95 -3.81
CA VAL A 315 16.82 -24.60 -2.89
C VAL A 315 16.49 -26.00 -3.40
N LEU A 316 16.84 -27.03 -2.61
CA LEU A 316 16.30 -28.37 -2.79
C LEU A 316 14.77 -28.29 -2.66
N LEU A 317 14.06 -28.44 -3.77
CA LEU A 317 12.59 -28.41 -3.84
C LEU A 317 11.90 -29.45 -2.93
N GLU A 318 12.66 -30.39 -2.36
CA GLU A 318 12.19 -31.38 -1.38
C GLU A 318 11.76 -30.74 -0.04
N GLU A 319 12.26 -29.54 0.30
CA GLU A 319 11.92 -28.82 1.54
C GLU A 319 10.90 -27.68 1.32
N PHE A 320 10.31 -27.55 0.13
CA PHE A 320 9.34 -26.48 -0.14
C PHE A 320 8.04 -26.70 0.65
N PRO A 321 7.54 -25.70 1.40
CA PRO A 321 6.41 -25.88 2.30
C PRO A 321 5.09 -26.05 1.55
N GLN A 322 4.14 -26.75 2.20
CA GLN A 322 2.77 -26.83 1.70
C GLN A 322 1.89 -25.71 2.27
N PHE A 323 1.26 -24.97 1.37
CA PHE A 323 0.31 -23.90 1.65
C PHE A 323 -1.13 -24.45 1.63
N THR A 324 -1.47 -25.28 2.63
CA THR A 324 -2.69 -26.12 2.60
C THR A 324 -4.01 -25.35 2.63
N ASN A 325 -4.07 -24.12 3.13
CA ASN A 325 -5.28 -23.28 3.10
C ASN A 325 -5.14 -22.00 2.25
N LEU A 326 -4.05 -21.86 1.49
CA LEU A 326 -3.86 -20.70 0.64
C LEU A 326 -4.90 -20.74 -0.49
N CYS A 327 -5.75 -19.72 -0.52
CA CYS A 327 -6.82 -19.59 -1.52
C CYS A 327 -6.57 -18.43 -2.49
N TYR A 328 -5.66 -17.51 -2.16
CA TYR A 328 -5.33 -16.33 -2.96
C TYR A 328 -3.81 -16.15 -3.02
N LEU A 329 -3.26 -16.07 -4.23
CA LEU A 329 -1.84 -15.89 -4.49
C LEU A 329 -1.63 -14.75 -5.48
N GLU A 330 -0.80 -13.77 -5.12
CA GLU A 330 -0.30 -12.76 -6.07
C GLU A 330 1.19 -12.94 -6.29
N LEU A 331 1.60 -12.95 -7.54
CA LEU A 331 2.99 -12.97 -7.95
C LEU A 331 3.21 -11.77 -8.86
N ALA A 332 4.03 -10.83 -8.42
CA ALA A 332 4.53 -9.77 -9.30
C ALA A 332 5.65 -10.30 -10.19
N PHE A 333 6.01 -9.62 -11.26
CA PHE A 333 7.15 -9.95 -12.11
C PHE A 333 7.73 -8.64 -12.61
N GLY A 334 8.99 -8.40 -12.28
CA GLY A 334 9.78 -7.33 -12.90
C GLY A 334 10.09 -7.66 -14.36
N ARG A 335 10.34 -6.63 -15.18
CA ARG A 335 10.66 -6.79 -16.60
C ARG A 335 12.03 -7.43 -16.88
N GLU A 336 12.85 -7.69 -15.86
CA GLU A 336 14.20 -8.26 -15.99
C GLU A 336 14.22 -9.80 -15.97
N LEU A 337 13.11 -10.45 -15.56
CA LEU A 337 12.94 -11.89 -15.70
C LEU A 337 12.56 -12.23 -17.15
N ASP A 338 13.45 -11.97 -18.10
CA ASP A 338 13.22 -12.23 -19.53
C ASP A 338 13.14 -13.73 -19.86
N ASP A 339 13.48 -14.62 -18.92
CA ASP A 339 13.37 -16.06 -19.11
C ASP A 339 11.97 -16.60 -18.78
N GLU A 340 11.24 -16.89 -19.85
CA GLU A 340 9.94 -17.56 -19.85
C GLU A 340 9.90 -18.84 -19.01
N GLN A 341 10.94 -19.66 -19.08
CA GLN A 341 10.98 -20.97 -18.41
C GLN A 341 11.01 -20.78 -16.89
N GLN A 342 11.71 -19.75 -16.42
CA GLN A 342 11.79 -19.43 -15.01
C GLN A 342 10.44 -18.97 -14.45
N ARG A 343 9.69 -18.14 -15.20
CA ARG A 343 8.35 -17.69 -14.78
C ARG A 343 7.39 -18.87 -14.65
N LYS A 344 7.35 -19.75 -15.66
CA LYS A 344 6.52 -20.96 -15.66
C LYS A 344 6.85 -21.89 -14.50
N LEU A 345 8.14 -22.15 -14.28
CA LEU A 345 8.60 -22.99 -13.18
C LEU A 345 8.21 -22.39 -11.83
N PHE A 346 8.42 -21.08 -11.65
CA PHE A 346 8.11 -20.37 -10.42
C PHE A 346 6.62 -20.45 -10.07
N VAL A 347 5.76 -20.08 -11.01
CA VAL A 347 4.30 -20.17 -10.85
C VAL A 347 3.91 -21.62 -10.56
N GLY A 348 4.47 -22.58 -11.29
CA GLY A 348 4.21 -24.00 -11.12
C GLY A 348 4.54 -24.54 -9.72
N ILE A 349 5.66 -24.13 -9.13
CA ILE A 349 6.06 -24.54 -7.77
C ILE A 349 5.03 -24.07 -6.74
N PHE A 350 4.62 -22.80 -6.79
CA PHE A 350 3.62 -22.27 -5.85
C PHE A 350 2.25 -22.90 -6.03
N LEU A 351 1.82 -23.14 -7.28
CA LEU A 351 0.55 -23.82 -7.56
C LEU A 351 0.55 -25.25 -7.02
N ARG A 352 1.64 -25.99 -7.23
CA ARG A 352 1.79 -27.35 -6.67
C ARG A 352 1.78 -27.36 -5.14
N ALA A 353 2.39 -26.36 -4.51
CA ALA A 353 2.41 -26.21 -3.07
C ALA A 353 1.07 -25.74 -2.48
N SER A 354 0.12 -25.27 -3.30
CA SER A 354 -1.12 -24.61 -2.88
C SER A 354 -2.36 -25.35 -3.41
N PRO A 355 -2.67 -26.55 -2.89
CA PRO A 355 -3.71 -27.42 -3.45
C PRO A 355 -5.13 -26.84 -3.38
N ARG A 356 -5.37 -25.84 -2.52
CA ARG A 356 -6.66 -25.15 -2.35
C ARG A 356 -6.68 -23.76 -2.98
N LEU A 357 -5.75 -23.44 -3.88
CA LEU A 357 -5.70 -22.12 -4.49
C LEU A 357 -6.94 -21.89 -5.36
N HIS A 358 -7.68 -20.81 -5.09
CA HIS A 358 -8.88 -20.41 -5.82
C HIS A 358 -8.59 -19.29 -6.82
N LYS A 359 -7.75 -18.32 -6.42
CA LYS A 359 -7.42 -17.14 -7.23
C LYS A 359 -5.91 -16.94 -7.34
N LEU A 360 -5.45 -16.76 -8.57
CA LEU A 360 -4.07 -16.41 -8.92
C LEU A 360 -4.05 -15.02 -9.58
N VAL A 361 -3.18 -14.13 -9.12
CA VAL A 361 -2.94 -12.82 -9.73
C VAL A 361 -1.47 -12.74 -10.15
N LEU A 362 -1.23 -12.47 -11.43
CA LEU A 362 0.10 -12.29 -12.01
C LEU A 362 0.23 -10.83 -12.41
N LYS A 363 1.14 -10.08 -11.77
CA LYS A 363 1.35 -8.64 -11.99
C LYS A 363 2.63 -8.41 -12.77
N TYR A 364 2.55 -7.82 -13.95
CA TYR A 364 3.70 -7.55 -14.82
C TYR A 364 4.04 -6.06 -14.79
N ASP A 365 5.29 -5.75 -14.46
CA ASP A 365 5.79 -4.39 -14.53
C ASP A 365 5.99 -3.92 -15.97
N ARG A 366 5.35 -2.80 -16.33
CA ARG A 366 5.46 -2.23 -17.67
C ARG A 366 6.52 -1.14 -17.79
N SER A 367 7.12 -0.70 -16.69
CA SER A 367 8.12 0.37 -16.68
C SER A 367 9.39 0.00 -17.46
N LYS A 368 10.08 1.00 -18.04
CA LYS A 368 11.37 0.77 -18.70
C LYS A 368 12.41 0.30 -17.67
N PRO A 369 13.33 -0.61 -18.04
CA PRO A 369 14.45 -0.93 -17.17
C PRO A 369 15.19 0.36 -16.84
N GLN A 370 15.19 0.77 -15.58
CA GLN A 370 16.14 1.80 -15.19
C GLN A 370 17.51 1.15 -15.30
N ARG A 371 18.42 1.78 -16.05
CA ARG A 371 19.79 1.31 -16.37
C ARG A 371 20.69 1.03 -15.13
N SER A 372 20.15 0.96 -13.93
CA SER A 372 20.92 1.09 -12.69
C SER A 372 20.58 0.10 -11.59
N TYR A 373 19.66 -0.84 -11.78
CA TYR A 373 19.43 -1.88 -10.77
C TYR A 373 20.44 -3.01 -10.94
N LEU A 374 21.66 -2.74 -10.49
CA LEU A 374 22.71 -3.71 -10.22
C LEU A 374 23.20 -4.56 -11.40
N TYR A 375 24.52 -4.59 -11.51
CA TYR A 375 25.25 -5.67 -12.16
C TYR A 375 24.95 -7.00 -11.44
N THR A 376 23.80 -7.63 -11.69
CA THR A 376 23.83 -9.08 -11.81
C THR A 376 24.54 -9.34 -13.13
N THR A 377 25.82 -9.66 -12.99
CA THR A 377 26.58 -10.53 -13.90
C THR A 377 25.63 -11.43 -14.67
N GLY A 378 25.88 -11.64 -15.96
CA GLY A 378 25.12 -12.53 -16.85
C GLY A 378 25.11 -14.01 -16.40
N MET A 379 24.58 -14.26 -15.20
CA MET A 379 24.29 -15.55 -14.62
C MET A 379 22.89 -15.90 -15.08
N SER A 380 22.81 -16.49 -16.27
CA SER A 380 21.68 -17.33 -16.62
C SER A 380 21.65 -18.48 -15.61
N VAL A 381 20.65 -18.48 -14.74
CA VAL A 381 20.40 -19.61 -13.85
C VAL A 381 19.70 -20.67 -14.68
N GLU A 382 20.46 -21.67 -15.15
CA GLU A 382 19.92 -22.83 -15.84
C GLU A 382 19.23 -23.76 -14.82
N PHE A 383 17.91 -23.90 -14.94
CA PHE A 383 17.16 -24.93 -14.22
C PHE A 383 17.32 -26.26 -14.96
N GLY A 384 17.75 -27.32 -14.26
CA GLY A 384 17.96 -28.64 -14.86
C GLY A 384 16.65 -29.32 -15.30
N GLU A 385 16.75 -30.31 -16.19
CA GLU A 385 15.61 -31.10 -16.70
C GLU A 385 14.69 -31.64 -15.59
N THR A 386 15.25 -31.98 -14.43
CA THR A 386 14.53 -32.47 -13.25
C THR A 386 13.49 -31.47 -12.73
N GLN A 387 13.79 -30.17 -12.77
CA GLN A 387 12.89 -29.13 -12.25
C GLN A 387 11.72 -28.86 -13.20
N GLN A 388 11.96 -28.94 -14.51
CA GLN A 388 10.92 -28.79 -15.53
C GLN A 388 9.92 -29.96 -15.50
N GLN A 389 10.37 -31.18 -15.18
CA GLN A 389 9.48 -32.34 -14.99
C GLN A 389 8.53 -32.19 -13.80
N LEU A 390 8.86 -31.37 -12.78
CA LEU A 390 8.05 -31.23 -11.56
C LEU A 390 6.73 -30.49 -11.76
N VAL A 391 6.68 -29.60 -12.74
CA VAL A 391 5.49 -28.81 -13.11
C VAL A 391 4.73 -29.45 -14.26
N LYS A 392 5.39 -30.36 -14.99
CA LYS A 392 4.80 -31.04 -16.14
C LYS A 392 3.67 -31.97 -15.70
N GLY A 393 2.48 -31.77 -16.26
CA GLY A 393 1.30 -32.59 -15.96
C GLY A 393 0.61 -32.28 -14.62
N CYS A 394 1.01 -31.19 -13.93
CA CYS A 394 0.25 -30.72 -12.77
C CYS A 394 -1.16 -30.30 -13.17
N LYS A 395 -2.15 -30.65 -12.34
CA LYS A 395 -3.53 -30.17 -12.46
C LYS A 395 -3.86 -29.26 -11.29
N TYR A 396 -4.51 -28.15 -11.58
CA TYR A 396 -4.85 -27.12 -10.60
C TYR A 396 -6.36 -27.13 -10.37
N GLU A 397 -6.87 -28.17 -9.71
CA GLU A 397 -8.30 -28.49 -9.65
C GLU A 397 -9.15 -27.45 -8.91
N CYS A 398 -8.57 -26.71 -7.97
CA CYS A 398 -9.29 -25.67 -7.21
C CYS A 398 -9.22 -24.27 -7.84
N LEU A 399 -8.38 -24.08 -8.87
CA LEU A 399 -8.14 -22.76 -9.45
C LEU A 399 -9.34 -22.32 -10.29
N LYS A 400 -10.01 -21.25 -9.85
CA LYS A 400 -11.24 -20.71 -10.47
C LYS A 400 -11.01 -19.38 -11.17
N GLU A 401 -10.11 -18.56 -10.65
CA GLU A 401 -9.85 -17.23 -11.18
C GLU A 401 -8.36 -17.01 -11.44
N VAL A 402 -8.02 -16.50 -12.62
CA VAL A 402 -6.68 -16.02 -12.96
C VAL A 402 -6.76 -14.57 -13.45
N GLU A 403 -5.94 -13.70 -12.89
CA GLU A 403 -5.84 -12.30 -13.31
C GLU A 403 -4.43 -11.98 -13.78
N PHE A 404 -4.29 -11.50 -15.01
CA PHE A 404 -3.05 -10.99 -15.57
C PHE A 404 -3.12 -9.46 -15.57
N LEU A 405 -2.34 -8.79 -14.73
CA LEU A 405 -2.30 -7.33 -14.63
C LEU A 405 -1.03 -6.79 -15.27
N GLY A 406 -1.10 -5.76 -16.10
CA GLY A 406 0.05 -5.24 -16.85
C GLY A 406 0.37 -6.05 -18.10
N TRP A 407 -0.61 -6.78 -18.62
CA TRP A 407 -0.45 -7.69 -19.75
C TRP A 407 0.10 -6.99 -20.99
N ASN A 408 1.15 -7.58 -21.57
CA ASN A 408 1.73 -7.13 -22.84
C ASN A 408 1.49 -8.15 -23.97
N GLY A 409 1.06 -9.38 -23.67
CA GLY A 409 0.81 -10.42 -24.67
C GLY A 409 2.06 -10.87 -25.42
N LEU A 410 3.21 -10.86 -24.75
CA LEU A 410 4.44 -11.44 -25.32
C LEU A 410 4.29 -12.97 -25.38
N ALA A 411 5.13 -13.65 -26.18
CA ALA A 411 5.08 -15.11 -26.35
C ALA A 411 5.09 -15.85 -25.00
N ALA A 412 6.00 -15.46 -24.10
CA ALA A 412 6.11 -16.01 -22.76
C ALA A 412 4.81 -15.90 -21.92
N ASP A 413 4.12 -14.76 -22.02
CA ASP A 413 2.88 -14.52 -21.28
C ASP A 413 1.75 -15.38 -21.86
N ALA A 414 1.68 -15.49 -23.19
CA ALA A 414 0.70 -16.31 -23.90
C ALA A 414 0.91 -17.82 -23.64
N GLU A 415 2.14 -18.28 -23.49
CA GLU A 415 2.43 -19.67 -23.15
C GLU A 415 2.10 -20.01 -21.70
N LEU A 416 2.45 -19.13 -20.74
CA LEU A 416 2.02 -19.29 -19.35
C LEU A 416 0.50 -19.29 -19.23
N PHE A 417 -0.17 -18.40 -19.95
CA PHE A 417 -1.63 -18.38 -20.06
C PHE A 417 -2.15 -19.74 -20.55
N THR A 418 -1.60 -20.24 -21.66
CA THR A 418 -2.04 -21.52 -22.26
C THR A 418 -1.83 -22.69 -21.29
N HIS A 419 -0.69 -22.75 -20.60
CA HIS A 419 -0.41 -23.77 -19.58
C HIS A 419 -1.43 -23.73 -18.43
N LEU A 420 -1.76 -22.53 -17.93
CA LEU A 420 -2.69 -22.38 -16.80
C LEU A 420 -4.11 -22.82 -17.17
N ILE A 421 -4.60 -22.46 -18.36
CA ILE A 421 -5.96 -22.84 -18.79
C ILE A 421 -6.07 -24.34 -19.09
N GLU A 422 -5.01 -24.99 -19.58
CA GLU A 422 -4.98 -26.43 -19.82
C GLU A 422 -4.89 -27.22 -18.52
N ALA A 423 -4.16 -26.70 -17.53
CA ALA A 423 -3.97 -27.35 -16.23
C ALA A 423 -5.12 -27.12 -15.24
N ALA A 424 -5.87 -26.02 -15.37
CA ALA A 424 -6.94 -25.63 -14.46
C ALA A 424 -8.33 -26.06 -14.95
N GLY A 425 -8.74 -27.29 -14.61
CA GLY A 425 -10.02 -27.86 -15.05
C GLY A 425 -11.29 -27.18 -14.49
N SER A 426 -11.16 -26.34 -13.45
CA SER A 426 -12.28 -25.65 -12.77
C SER A 426 -12.28 -24.14 -13.02
N LEU A 427 -11.59 -23.67 -14.06
CA LEU A 427 -11.39 -22.25 -14.31
C LEU A 427 -12.70 -21.57 -14.78
N GLU A 428 -13.22 -20.66 -13.96
CA GLU A 428 -14.48 -19.94 -14.20
C GLU A 428 -14.25 -18.58 -14.87
N LYS A 429 -13.14 -17.90 -14.54
CA LYS A 429 -12.87 -16.53 -14.98
C LYS A 429 -11.39 -16.29 -15.23
N VAL A 430 -11.10 -15.65 -16.36
CA VAL A 430 -9.78 -15.07 -16.65
C VAL A 430 -9.93 -13.58 -16.87
N THR A 431 -9.15 -12.77 -16.16
CA THR A 431 -9.09 -11.33 -16.36
C THR A 431 -7.74 -10.95 -16.94
N VAL A 432 -7.73 -10.16 -18.01
CA VAL A 432 -6.54 -9.58 -18.59
C VAL A 432 -6.66 -8.07 -18.53
N ASP A 433 -5.87 -7.45 -17.68
CA ASP A 433 -5.80 -6.01 -17.53
C ASP A 433 -4.49 -5.50 -18.11
N THR A 434 -4.59 -4.64 -19.12
CA THR A 434 -3.41 -4.06 -19.79
C THR A 434 -2.82 -2.88 -19.02
N ARG A 435 -3.52 -2.35 -18.02
CA ARG A 435 -3.04 -1.24 -17.20
C ARG A 435 -1.87 -1.68 -16.34
N ASP A 436 -0.92 -0.78 -16.14
CA ASP A 436 0.24 -1.04 -15.30
C ASP A 436 -0.20 -1.24 -13.82
N PRO A 437 0.04 -2.41 -13.22
CA PRO A 437 -0.28 -2.67 -11.82
C PRO A 437 0.64 -1.91 -10.86
N PHE A 438 1.76 -1.37 -11.35
CA PHE A 438 2.73 -0.58 -10.59
C PHE A 438 2.81 0.83 -11.17
N PRO A 439 1.74 1.64 -11.09
CA PRO A 439 1.71 2.96 -11.71
C PRO A 439 2.82 3.84 -11.12
N ASN A 440 3.94 3.91 -11.83
CA ASN A 440 5.03 4.79 -11.47
C ASN A 440 4.64 6.17 -11.97
N LYS A 441 4.27 7.07 -11.05
CA LYS A 441 3.77 8.43 -11.36
C LYS A 441 4.75 9.29 -12.18
N PHE A 442 5.97 8.80 -12.43
CA PHE A 442 7.09 9.56 -12.96
C PHE A 442 7.56 9.12 -14.36
N LEU A 443 6.98 8.07 -14.96
CA LEU A 443 7.45 7.54 -16.25
C LEU A 443 6.26 7.13 -17.14
N GLU A 444 5.51 8.11 -17.64
CA GLU A 444 4.67 7.92 -18.83
C GLU A 444 5.57 7.95 -20.08
N GLU A 445 6.43 6.94 -20.26
CA GLU A 445 7.17 6.78 -21.52
C GLU A 445 6.68 5.58 -22.31
N GLN A 446 6.21 5.87 -23.53
CA GLN A 446 5.86 4.98 -24.65
C GLN A 446 5.64 3.51 -24.26
N ILE A 447 4.56 3.30 -23.51
CA ILE A 447 3.98 2.00 -23.27
C ILE A 447 3.50 1.44 -24.62
N PRO A 448 3.79 0.17 -24.99
CA PRO A 448 3.21 -0.45 -26.19
C PRO A 448 1.71 -0.23 -26.21
N SER A 449 1.15 0.05 -27.40
CA SER A 449 -0.29 0.32 -27.60
C SER A 449 -1.12 -0.62 -26.73
N MET A 450 -1.84 -0.05 -25.76
CA MET A 450 -2.71 -0.83 -24.88
C MET A 450 -3.75 -1.59 -25.71
N GLU A 451 -4.15 -1.04 -26.85
CA GLU A 451 -5.10 -1.67 -27.76
C GLU A 451 -4.51 -2.94 -28.38
N ASP A 452 -3.26 -2.92 -28.85
CA ASP A 452 -2.63 -4.10 -29.43
C ASP A 452 -2.46 -5.22 -28.38
N ALA A 453 -2.19 -4.86 -27.12
CA ALA A 453 -2.11 -5.82 -26.02
C ALA A 453 -3.48 -6.42 -25.67
N ARG A 454 -4.55 -5.62 -25.78
CA ARG A 454 -5.94 -6.10 -25.63
C ARG A 454 -6.34 -7.01 -26.78
N ASP A 455 -5.96 -6.70 -28.01
CA ASP A 455 -6.25 -7.54 -29.17
C ASP A 455 -5.55 -8.90 -29.04
N ARG A 456 -4.27 -8.91 -28.65
CA ARG A 456 -3.57 -10.17 -28.31
C ARG A 456 -4.23 -10.96 -27.19
N ALA A 457 -4.86 -10.29 -26.23
CA ALA A 457 -5.62 -10.96 -25.17
C ALA A 457 -6.94 -11.56 -25.70
N ARG A 458 -7.64 -10.84 -26.59
CA ARG A 458 -8.87 -11.31 -27.25
C ARG A 458 -8.61 -12.52 -28.13
N ASP A 459 -7.46 -12.58 -28.80
CA ASP A 459 -7.06 -13.75 -29.60
C ASP A 459 -6.96 -15.05 -28.76
N LEU A 460 -6.73 -14.93 -27.45
CA LEU A 460 -6.67 -16.08 -26.54
C LEU A 460 -8.05 -16.60 -26.13
N GLU A 461 -9.13 -15.86 -26.39
CA GLU A 461 -10.50 -16.29 -26.08
C GLU A 461 -10.84 -17.62 -26.78
N ALA A 462 -10.33 -17.83 -28.00
CA ALA A 462 -10.53 -19.05 -28.76
C ALA A 462 -9.93 -20.31 -28.08
N LYS A 463 -9.01 -20.14 -27.13
CA LYS A 463 -8.39 -21.24 -26.38
C LYS A 463 -9.16 -21.61 -25.10
N LEU A 464 -10.10 -20.77 -24.67
CA LEU A 464 -10.82 -20.99 -23.42
C LEU A 464 -11.94 -22.01 -23.58
N SER A 465 -12.25 -22.70 -22.48
CA SER A 465 -13.44 -23.55 -22.43
C SER A 465 -14.71 -22.68 -22.51
N PRO A 466 -15.83 -23.18 -23.05
CA PRO A 466 -17.10 -22.45 -23.07
C PRO A 466 -17.62 -22.04 -21.68
N ALA A 467 -17.15 -22.70 -20.62
CA ALA A 467 -17.52 -22.40 -19.23
C ALA A 467 -16.66 -21.28 -18.61
N THR A 468 -15.57 -20.89 -19.26
CA THR A 468 -14.61 -19.90 -18.74
C THR A 468 -14.87 -18.55 -19.37
N LYS A 469 -15.11 -17.52 -18.54
CA LYS A 469 -15.32 -16.14 -19.01
C LYS A 469 -14.00 -15.38 -19.11
N LEU A 470 -13.70 -14.80 -20.28
CA LEU A 470 -12.64 -13.82 -20.46
C LEU A 470 -13.15 -12.40 -20.16
N VAL A 471 -12.38 -11.62 -19.42
CA VAL A 471 -12.61 -10.18 -19.21
C VAL A 471 -11.34 -9.43 -19.59
N VAL A 472 -11.40 -8.58 -20.61
CA VAL A 472 -10.26 -7.75 -21.05
C VAL A 472 -10.53 -6.29 -20.66
N LEU A 473 -9.59 -5.66 -19.94
CA LEU A 473 -9.69 -4.30 -19.38
C LEU A 473 -8.70 -3.30 -20.00
#